data_AF-A0A223S687-F1
#
_entry.id   AF-A0A223S687-F1
#
_cell.length_a   1.000
_cell.length_b   1.000
_cell.length_c   1.000
_cell.angle_alpha   90.00
_cell.angle_beta   90.00
_cell.angle_gamma   90.00
#
_symmetry.space_group_name_H-M   'P 1'
#
loop_
_entity.id
_entity.type
_entity.pdbx_description
1 polymer ?
#
loop_
_entity_poly.entity_id
_entity_poly.type
_entity_poly.pdbx_seq_one_letter_code
_entity_poly.pdbx_strand_id
1 'polypeptide(L)' 'MATFRVRMTDGSLRTEQALRVRTDTDNLYLEQRSSGDWNPVFDSPLADIEQVQRRYTENNGRWVWVTESLPTAQTDMT' A
#
# COMPACT_ATOMS: atom_id res chain seq x y z
N MET A 1 1.32 -10.86 -7.26
CA MET A 1 1.13 -9.80 -6.24
C MET A 1 1.92 -8.57 -6.65
N ALA A 2 1.39 -7.38 -6.36
CA ALA A 2 2.12 -6.15 -6.60
C ALA A 2 3.14 -5.93 -5.48
N THR A 3 4.26 -5.28 -5.81
CA THR A 3 5.22 -4.82 -4.80
C THR A 3 4.98 -3.34 -4.55
N PHE A 4 4.78 -2.98 -3.30
CA PHE A 4 4.62 -1.63 -2.82
C PHE A 4 5.85 -1.18 -2.06
N ARG A 5 6.10 0.11 -2.12
CA ARG A 5 7.11 0.81 -1.35
C ARG A 5 6.43 1.96 -0.62
N VAL A 6 6.59 2.00 0.69
CA VAL A 6 6.05 3.03 1.56
C VAL A 6 7.21 3.78 2.17
N ARG A 7 7.28 5.09 1.92
CA ARG A 7 8.18 5.99 2.62
C ARG A 7 7.42 6.59 3.80
N MET A 8 8.04 6.47 4.96
CA MET A 8 7.51 6.99 6.23
C MET A 8 8.06 8.40 6.47
N THR A 9 7.35 9.19 7.27
CA THR A 9 7.75 10.57 7.62
C THR A 9 9.05 10.64 8.43
N ASP A 10 9.43 9.56 9.12
CA ASP A 10 10.72 9.41 9.80
C ASP A 10 11.90 9.11 8.85
N GLY A 11 11.63 9.04 7.54
CA GLY A 11 12.61 8.73 6.50
C GLY A 11 12.84 7.23 6.28
N SER A 12 12.23 6.35 7.09
CA SER A 12 12.31 4.92 6.88
C SER A 12 11.52 4.47 5.64
N LEU A 13 11.90 3.30 5.13
CA LEU A 13 11.35 2.75 3.89
C LEU A 13 10.90 1.32 4.12
N ARG A 14 9.66 1.02 3.79
CA ARG A 14 9.05 -0.31 3.89
C ARG A 14 8.70 -0.82 2.51
N THR A 15 9.02 -2.07 2.23
CA THR A 15 8.72 -2.70 0.93
C THR A 15 7.95 -3.98 1.18
N GLU A 16 6.73 -4.03 0.65
CA GLU A 16 5.76 -5.07 1.00
C GLU A 16 5.09 -5.60 -0.27
N GLN A 17 4.69 -6.86 -0.26
CA GLN A 17 3.88 -7.42 -1.35
C GLN A 17 2.42 -7.45 -0.92
N ALA A 18 1.53 -6.86 -1.71
CA ALA A 18 0.11 -6.81 -1.39
C ALA A 18 -0.76 -6.94 -2.64
N LEU A 19 -2.05 -7.19 -2.40
CA LEU A 19 -3.08 -7.26 -3.43
C LEU A 19 -3.85 -5.94 -3.56
N ARG A 20 -3.99 -5.17 -2.46
CA ARG A 20 -4.62 -3.85 -2.49
C ARG A 20 -4.01 -2.88 -1.49
N VAL A 21 -4.22 -1.59 -1.76
CA VAL A 21 -4.06 -0.49 -0.81
C VAL A 21 -5.47 -0.12 -0.34
N ARG A 22 -5.68 0.02 0.96
CA ARG A 22 -6.91 0.53 1.56
C ARG A 22 -6.53 1.61 2.56
N THR A 23 -7.41 2.58 2.74
CA THR A 23 -7.32 3.57 3.82
C THR A 23 -8.64 3.56 4.58
N ASP A 24 -8.56 3.84 5.88
CA ASP A 24 -9.71 4.29 6.65
C ASP A 24 -9.48 5.72 7.14
N THR A 25 -10.16 6.12 8.21
CA THR A 25 -10.04 7.46 8.79
C THR A 25 -8.61 7.78 9.21
N ASP A 26 -7.87 6.82 9.76
CA ASP A 26 -6.61 7.08 10.46
C ASP A 26 -5.43 6.31 9.86
N ASN A 27 -5.66 5.19 9.17
CA ASN A 27 -4.62 4.25 8.79
C ASN A 27 -4.60 3.93 7.30
N LEU A 28 -3.40 3.56 6.84
CA LEU A 28 -3.16 2.92 5.57
C LEU A 28 -2.87 1.44 5.76
N TYR A 29 -3.55 0.62 4.96
CA TYR A 29 -3.39 -0.83 4.93
C TYR A 29 -2.88 -1.28 3.56
N LEU A 30 -1.84 -2.11 3.57
CA LEU A 30 -1.52 -2.96 2.43
C LEU A 30 -2.00 -4.36 2.77
N GLU A 31 -2.92 -4.89 1.98
CA GLU A 31 -3.62 -6.12 2.35
C GLU A 31 -3.38 -7.24 1.34
N GLN A 32 -3.27 -8.45 1.87
CA GLN A 32 -3.34 -9.69 1.13
C GLN A 32 -4.66 -10.40 1.40
N ARG A 33 -4.94 -11.43 0.63
CA ARG A 33 -6.12 -12.26 0.81
C ARG A 33 -5.71 -13.66 1.21
N SER A 34 -6.18 -14.11 2.37
CA SER A 34 -5.85 -15.40 2.96
C SER A 34 -7.14 -16.03 3.48
N SER A 35 -7.43 -17.27 3.06
CA SER A 35 -8.65 -18.00 3.44
C SER A 35 -9.97 -17.27 3.15
N GLY A 36 -9.99 -16.37 2.15
CA GLY A 36 -11.16 -15.57 1.81
C GLY A 36 -11.20 -14.20 2.50
N ASP A 37 -10.42 -14.01 3.55
CA ASP A 37 -10.37 -12.79 4.36
C ASP A 37 -9.24 -11.85 3.94
N TRP A 38 -9.48 -10.56 4.10
CA TRP A 38 -8.46 -9.53 3.92
C TRP A 38 -7.60 -9.43 5.19
N ASN A 39 -6.30 -9.51 5.02
CA ASN A 39 -5.34 -9.46 6.12
C ASN A 39 -4.26 -8.41 5.81
N PRO A 40 -4.00 -7.47 6.73
CA PRO A 40 -2.94 -6.48 6.54
C PRO A 40 -1.58 -7.16 6.64
N VAL A 41 -0.70 -6.84 5.69
CA VAL A 41 0.74 -7.12 5.77
C VAL A 41 1.54 -5.87 6.09
N PHE A 42 0.90 -4.72 5.98
CA PHE A 42 1.35 -3.43 6.48
C PHE A 42 0.14 -2.66 6.98
N ASP A 43 0.30 -2.05 8.14
CA ASP A 43 -0.67 -1.18 8.80
C ASP A 43 0.13 -0.05 9.47
N SER A 44 -0.25 1.19 9.21
CA SER A 44 0.37 2.36 9.79
C SER A 44 -0.56 3.57 9.73
N PRO A 45 -0.46 4.50 10.71
CA PRO A 45 -1.17 5.76 10.65
C PRO A 45 -0.85 6.54 9.38
N LEU A 46 -1.87 7.14 8.76
CA LEU A 46 -1.72 8.02 7.59
C LEU A 46 -0.80 9.21 7.87
N ALA A 47 -0.79 9.69 9.11
CA ALA A 47 0.10 10.77 9.55
C ALA A 47 1.60 10.39 9.46
N ASP A 48 1.92 9.10 9.47
CA ASP A 48 3.28 8.59 9.37
C ASP A 48 3.66 8.24 7.92
N ILE A 49 2.75 8.38 6.95
CA ILE A 49 2.99 8.06 5.55
C ILE A 49 3.36 9.32 4.76
N GLU A 50 4.58 9.36 4.22
CA GLU A 50 4.98 10.40 3.28
C GLU A 50 4.55 10.05 1.85
N GLN A 51 4.76 8.81 1.44
CA GLN A 51 4.51 8.39 0.06
C GLN A 51 4.28 6.88 -0.07
N VAL A 52 3.32 6.50 -0.92
CA VAL A 52 3.15 5.12 -1.37
C VAL A 52 3.43 5.02 -2.86
N GLN A 53 4.18 4.00 -3.25
CA GLN A 53 4.48 3.72 -4.65
C GLN A 53 4.29 2.24 -4.94
N ARG A 54 3.85 1.93 -6.16
CA ARG A 54 3.73 0.58 -6.68
C ARG A 54 4.76 0.34 -7.77
N ARG A 55 5.36 -0.85 -7.76
CA ARG A 55 6.26 -1.29 -8.81
C ARG A 55 5.44 -1.69 -10.05
N TYR A 56 5.73 -1.05 -11.17
CA TYR A 56 5.22 -1.43 -12.49
C TYR A 56 6.36 -1.95 -13.35
N THR A 57 6.13 -3.07 -14.03
CA THR A 57 7.06 -3.62 -15.02
C THR A 57 6.63 -3.13 -16.40
N GLU A 58 7.51 -2.40 -17.08
CA GLU A 58 7.32 -1.98 -18.46
C GLU A 58 7.48 -3.16 -19.42
N ASN A 59 6.95 -3.04 -20.64
CA ASN A 59 7.05 -4.09 -21.68
C ASN A 59 8.49 -4.50 -22.02
N ASN A 60 9.48 -3.66 -21.71
CA ASN A 60 10.91 -3.91 -21.94
C ASN A 60 11.59 -4.67 -20.77
N GLY A 61 10.85 -5.07 -19.74
CA GLY A 61 11.38 -5.76 -18.55
C GLY A 61 11.99 -4.85 -17.49
N ARG A 62 12.11 -3.54 -17.74
CA ARG A 62 12.48 -2.54 -16.72
C ARG A 62 11.33 -2.38 -15.74
N TRP A 63 11.65 -2.14 -14.48
CA TRP A 63 10.67 -1.72 -13.49
C TRP A 63 10.84 -0.25 -13.12
N VAL A 64 9.71 0.38 -12.80
CA VAL A 64 9.62 1.75 -12.28
C VAL A 64 8.74 1.77 -11.03
N TRP A 65 8.98 2.74 -10.15
CA TRP A 65 8.08 3.03 -9.03
C TRP A 65 7.13 4.15 -9.45
N VAL A 66 5.84 3.88 -9.41
CA VAL A 66 4.79 4.86 -9.70
C VAL A 66 4.12 5.23 -8.39
N THR A 67 4.00 6.53 -8.10
CA THR A 67 3.30 7.02 -6.92
C THR A 67 1.81 6.68 -7.02
N GLU A 68 1.30 6.04 -5.98
CA GLU A 68 -0.12 5.71 -5.87
C GLU A 68 -0.86 6.89 -5.24
N SER A 69 -2.02 7.24 -5.80
CA SER A 69 -2.95 8.12 -5.10
C SER A 69 -3.62 7.30 -4.01
N LEU A 70 -3.57 7.78 -2.77
CA LEU A 70 -4.25 7.09 -1.69
C LEU A 70 -5.75 7.06 -1.97
N PRO A 71 -6.41 5.89 -1.84
CA PRO A 71 -7.85 5.82 -1.97
C PRO A 71 -8.50 6.73 -0.91
N THR A 72 -9.67 7.26 -1.21
CA THR A 72 -10.48 7.93 -0.18
C THR A 72 -10.89 6.90 0.86
N ALA A 73 -10.91 7.31 2.14
CA ALA A 73 -11.25 6.44 3.26
C ALA A 73 -12.48 5.58 2.93
N GLN A 74 -12.28 4.26 2.89
CA GLN A 74 -13.35 3.34 2.59
C GLN A 74 -13.97 2.94 3.93
N THR A 75 -15.15 3.50 4.22
CA THR A 75 -15.98 3.01 5.33
C THR A 75 -16.48 1.62 4.92
N ASP A 76 -15.90 0.57 5.47
CA ASP A 76 -16.43 -0.78 5.31
C ASP A 76 -17.81 -0.81 5.98
N MET A 77 -18.87 -0.60 5.19
CA MET A 77 -20.25 -0.83 5.63
C MET A 77 -20.40 -2.34 5.83
N THR A 78 -20.39 -2.75 7.09
CA THR A 78 -20.65 -4.13 7.51
C THR A 78 -22.14 -4.39 7.56
#